data_AF-A0A8I1RN30-F1
#
_entry.id   AF-A0A8I1RN30-F1
#
_cell.length_a   1.000
_cell.length_b   1.000
_cell.length_c   1.000
_cell.angle_alpha   90.00
_cell.angle_beta   90.00
_cell.angle_gamma   90.00
#
_symmetry.space_group_name_H-M   'P 1'
#
loop_
_entity.id
_entity.type
_entity.pdbx_description
1 polymer ?
#
loop_
_entity_poly.entity_id
_entity_poly.type
_entity_poly.pdbx_seq_one_letter_code
_entity_poly.pdbx_strand_id
1 'polypeptide(L)'
;MPPDPAQPFELYGKGLGPLLFVCDHASNALPPAYGSLGLSASLLETHIAYDIGAAAVTRALATHYGTNAVLARWSRLLVDLNRGADDHTIVMKLSDGAIIEGNRHADRREIESRIAEFHAPYHAAIERAIAARRETGIVPVLVSIHSFTPVWKNVRRPWEIGILWDRDGRLARPLLAGFARTGFRTGDNEPYSGALENDCMYVHGTMNGLPHVLIEIRQDLIATPEAALAMAARIVPVLDEALTEMGAAKLAFTRPLPAGKGVTMDERTREQVEAAAFRRLVAHLRERHDVQNIDLMNLAGFCRNCLGDWYREAAAGHGLALEKDEAREIIYGMKPAEWKARYQKEASAEQKAAFAAAKKTHN
;
A
#
# COMPACT_ATOMS: atom_id res chain seq x y z
N MET A 1 20.15 2.80 -14.92
CA MET A 1 20.47 4.22 -14.74
C MET A 1 20.93 4.38 -13.31
N PRO A 2 21.99 5.16 -13.05
CA PRO A 2 22.24 5.61 -11.67
C PRO A 2 20.97 6.34 -11.16
N PRO A 3 20.65 6.22 -9.86
CA PRO A 3 19.50 6.91 -9.31
C PRO A 3 19.63 8.41 -9.58
N ASP A 4 18.59 9.01 -10.15
CA ASP A 4 18.50 10.46 -10.33
C ASP A 4 18.64 11.11 -8.95
N PRO A 5 19.71 11.89 -8.68
CA PRO A 5 19.94 12.50 -7.37
C PRO A 5 18.81 13.44 -6.93
N ALA A 6 17.96 13.90 -7.86
CA ALA A 6 16.84 14.79 -7.59
C ALA A 6 15.58 14.09 -7.05
N GLN A 7 15.42 12.78 -7.23
CA GLN A 7 14.18 12.11 -6.82
C GLN A 7 14.13 11.88 -5.30
N PRO A 8 12.99 12.13 -4.63
CA PRO A 8 12.87 12.01 -3.17
C PRO A 8 12.78 10.56 -2.67
N PHE A 9 12.95 9.60 -3.57
CA PHE A 9 12.91 8.16 -3.31
C PHE A 9 14.00 7.42 -4.08
N GLU A 10 14.25 6.18 -3.71
CA GLU A 10 15.07 5.21 -4.44
C GLU A 10 14.17 4.10 -4.97
N LEU A 11 14.31 3.79 -6.26
CA LEU A 11 13.79 2.54 -6.84
C LEU A 11 14.93 1.54 -6.90
N TYR A 12 14.89 0.56 -6.00
CA TYR A 12 15.86 -0.51 -5.95
C TYR A 12 15.34 -1.75 -6.70
N GLY A 13 16.22 -2.41 -7.47
CA GLY A 13 15.84 -3.56 -8.29
C GLY A 13 14.99 -3.19 -9.52
N LYS A 14 14.72 -4.18 -10.38
CA LYS A 14 13.94 -3.99 -11.61
C LYS A 14 12.87 -5.05 -11.85
N GLY A 15 12.83 -6.11 -11.05
CA GLY A 15 11.85 -7.19 -11.25
C GLY A 15 10.45 -6.77 -10.82
N LEU A 16 9.45 -7.32 -11.50
CA LEU A 16 8.03 -7.13 -11.22
C LEU A 16 7.42 -8.42 -10.65
N GLY A 17 8.14 -9.09 -9.75
CA GLY A 17 7.61 -10.24 -9.01
C GLY A 17 6.38 -9.86 -8.17
N PRO A 18 5.65 -10.85 -7.62
CA PRO A 18 4.42 -10.58 -6.86
C PRO A 18 4.65 -9.70 -5.63
N LEU A 19 5.84 -9.78 -5.01
CA LEU A 19 6.21 -8.95 -3.87
C LEU A 19 6.63 -7.54 -4.32
N LEU A 20 6.20 -6.52 -3.60
CA LEU A 20 6.72 -5.15 -3.64
C LEU A 20 7.17 -4.78 -2.23
N PHE A 21 8.45 -4.45 -2.07
CA PHE A 21 8.96 -3.97 -0.78
C PHE A 21 8.91 -2.45 -0.68
N VAL A 22 8.61 -1.96 0.52
CA VAL A 22 8.52 -0.53 0.84
C VAL A 22 9.35 -0.26 2.10
N CYS A 23 10.04 0.87 2.16
CA CYS A 23 10.73 1.33 3.37
C CYS A 23 10.62 2.84 3.49
N ASP A 24 9.65 3.28 4.30
CA ASP A 24 9.26 4.69 4.45
C ASP A 24 10.29 5.51 5.23
N HIS A 25 11.09 4.85 6.09
CA HIS A 25 12.06 5.47 6.98
C HIS A 25 13.50 5.00 6.69
N ALA A 26 13.81 4.80 5.41
CA ALA A 26 15.04 4.15 4.97
C ALA A 26 16.36 4.93 5.20
N SER A 27 16.30 6.24 5.41
CA SER A 27 17.48 7.12 5.36
C SER A 27 17.36 8.24 6.38
N ASN A 28 18.48 8.67 6.96
CA ASN A 28 18.57 9.87 7.80
C ASN A 28 19.09 11.10 7.04
N ALA A 29 19.30 11.01 5.73
CA ALA A 29 19.79 12.11 4.92
C ALA A 29 18.77 13.25 4.85
N LEU A 30 19.24 14.47 4.63
CA LEU A 30 18.40 15.65 4.40
C LEU A 30 18.81 16.32 3.09
N PRO A 31 17.86 16.92 2.34
CA PRO A 31 18.22 17.70 1.16
C PRO A 31 19.10 18.89 1.57
N PRO A 32 20.07 19.30 0.74
CA PRO A 32 20.97 20.41 1.07
C PRO A 32 20.26 21.70 1.52
N ALA A 33 19.09 21.99 0.95
CA ALA A 33 18.27 23.16 1.30
C ALA A 33 17.78 23.16 2.76
N TYR A 34 17.66 21.99 3.41
CA TYR A 34 17.17 21.84 4.78
C TYR A 34 18.30 21.75 5.83
N GLY A 35 19.56 21.68 5.39
CA GLY A 35 20.73 21.54 6.27
C GLY A 35 20.58 20.34 7.20
N SER A 36 20.79 20.54 8.51
CA SER A 36 20.61 19.51 9.53
C SER A 36 19.28 19.59 10.28
N LEU A 37 18.34 20.45 9.85
CA LEU A 37 17.16 20.86 10.64
C LEU A 37 17.51 21.39 12.05
N GLY A 38 18.73 21.88 12.24
CA GLY A 38 19.25 22.35 13.53
C GLY A 38 19.61 21.24 14.51
N LEU A 39 19.71 19.99 14.06
CA LEU A 39 20.12 18.85 14.88
C LEU A 39 21.63 18.61 14.81
N SER A 40 22.18 18.00 15.84
CA SER A 40 23.55 17.45 15.83
C SER A 40 23.62 16.20 14.96
N ALA A 41 24.81 15.88 14.46
CA ALA A 41 25.05 14.64 13.72
C ALA A 41 24.66 13.40 14.53
N SER A 42 24.98 13.38 15.83
CA SER A 42 24.64 12.25 16.71
C SER A 42 23.14 12.00 16.82
N LEU A 43 22.30 13.06 16.82
CA LEU A 43 20.85 12.89 16.84
C LEU A 43 20.31 12.36 15.51
N LEU A 44 20.88 12.82 14.38
CA LEU A 44 20.54 12.32 13.04
C LEU A 44 20.93 10.85 12.84
N GLU A 45 21.89 10.33 13.61
CA GLU A 45 22.28 8.91 13.61
C GLU A 45 21.39 8.04 14.51
N THR A 46 20.39 8.61 15.19
CA THR A 46 19.47 7.84 16.04
C THR A 46 18.14 7.53 15.34
N HIS A 47 17.37 6.65 15.98
CA HIS A 47 16.06 6.19 15.55
C HIS A 47 15.02 7.30 15.31
N ILE A 48 15.24 8.52 15.81
CA ILE A 48 14.33 9.64 15.54
C ILE A 48 14.35 10.07 14.07
N ALA A 49 15.48 9.86 13.38
CA ALA A 49 15.70 10.34 12.02
C ALA A 49 15.33 9.31 10.94
N TYR A 50 15.40 8.03 11.28
CA TYR A 50 15.24 6.91 10.35
C TYR A 50 15.19 5.58 11.10
N ASP A 51 14.88 4.53 10.36
CA ASP A 51 14.83 3.16 10.85
C ASP A 51 16.18 2.47 10.58
N ILE A 52 16.96 2.31 11.65
CA ILE A 52 18.31 1.77 11.60
C ILE A 52 18.28 0.33 11.08
N GLY A 53 18.93 0.12 9.93
CA GLY A 53 19.07 -1.19 9.30
C GLY A 53 17.92 -1.60 8.37
N ALA A 54 16.75 -0.96 8.46
CA ALA A 54 15.55 -1.33 7.68
C ALA A 54 15.80 -1.27 6.17
N ALA A 55 16.52 -0.26 5.69
CA ALA A 55 16.86 -0.13 4.28
C ALA A 55 17.80 -1.26 3.78
N ALA A 56 18.70 -1.76 4.63
CA ALA A 56 19.59 -2.86 4.28
C ALA A 56 18.82 -4.19 4.19
N VAL A 57 17.92 -4.45 5.15
CA VAL A 57 17.00 -5.59 5.11
C VAL A 57 16.12 -5.54 3.85
N THR A 58 15.55 -4.37 3.56
CA THR A 58 14.69 -4.15 2.39
C THR A 58 15.39 -4.48 1.08
N ARG A 59 16.61 -3.96 0.88
CA ARG A 59 17.39 -4.25 -0.33
C ARG A 59 17.76 -5.74 -0.42
N ALA A 60 18.18 -6.35 0.69
CA ALA A 60 18.50 -7.78 0.72
C ALA A 60 17.30 -8.67 0.35
N LEU A 61 16.12 -8.38 0.87
CA LEU A 61 14.89 -9.08 0.51
C LEU A 61 14.53 -8.86 -0.98
N ALA A 62 14.57 -7.62 -1.45
CA ALA A 62 14.29 -7.32 -2.86
C ALA A 62 15.25 -8.04 -3.82
N THR A 63 16.54 -8.11 -3.47
CA THR A 63 17.53 -8.91 -4.21
C THR A 63 17.19 -10.40 -4.18
N HIS A 64 16.88 -10.95 -3.00
CA HIS A 64 16.57 -12.37 -2.84
C HIS A 64 15.40 -12.80 -3.73
N TYR A 65 14.31 -12.02 -3.71
CA TYR A 65 13.11 -12.30 -4.50
C TYR A 65 13.19 -11.85 -5.96
N GLY A 66 14.31 -11.24 -6.37
CA GLY A 66 14.48 -10.70 -7.72
C GLY A 66 13.40 -9.68 -8.09
N THR A 67 12.92 -8.90 -7.13
CA THR A 67 11.82 -7.92 -7.29
C THR A 67 12.32 -6.49 -7.11
N ASN A 68 11.42 -5.50 -7.09
CA ASN A 68 11.75 -4.11 -6.81
C ASN A 68 11.25 -3.64 -5.43
N ALA A 69 11.85 -2.54 -4.97
CA ALA A 69 11.52 -1.87 -3.72
C ALA A 69 11.50 -0.35 -3.89
N VAL A 70 10.65 0.33 -3.12
CA VAL A 70 10.60 1.79 -3.01
C VAL A 70 11.09 2.20 -1.63
N LEU A 71 12.19 2.95 -1.58
CA LEU A 71 12.81 3.39 -0.32
C LEU A 71 12.82 4.91 -0.24
N ALA A 72 12.59 5.45 0.94
CA ALA A 72 12.72 6.87 1.21
C ALA A 72 14.17 7.34 1.00
N ARG A 73 14.37 8.47 0.32
CA ARG A 73 15.71 9.05 0.21
C ARG A 73 16.07 9.92 1.41
N TRP A 74 15.07 10.58 1.98
CA TRP A 74 15.24 11.58 3.02
C TRP A 74 14.66 11.10 4.34
N SER A 75 15.17 11.70 5.42
CA SER A 75 14.74 11.47 6.79
C SER A 75 13.25 11.71 6.98
N ARG A 76 12.63 10.89 7.82
CA ARG A 76 11.26 11.10 8.31
C ARG A 76 11.08 12.44 9.04
N LEU A 77 12.17 13.07 9.48
CA LEU A 77 12.15 14.41 10.08
C LEU A 77 11.96 15.51 9.04
N LEU A 78 12.29 15.28 7.76
CA LEU A 78 11.92 16.20 6.69
C LEU A 78 10.40 16.19 6.52
N VAL A 79 9.87 14.99 6.24
CA VAL A 79 8.45 14.69 6.13
C VAL A 79 8.29 13.18 6.34
N ASP A 80 7.37 12.76 7.19
CA ASP A 80 7.15 11.35 7.50
C ASP A 80 6.29 10.71 6.41
N LEU A 81 6.90 9.83 5.61
CA LEU A 81 6.27 9.16 4.47
C LEU A 81 5.30 8.05 4.89
N ASN A 82 5.29 7.65 6.17
CA ASN A 82 4.31 6.71 6.71
C ASN A 82 3.14 7.43 7.43
N ARG A 83 3.01 8.76 7.25
CA ARG A 83 1.89 9.55 7.77
C ARG A 83 0.99 10.01 6.64
N GLY A 84 -0.30 10.11 6.95
CA GLY A 84 -1.27 10.76 6.07
C GLY A 84 -0.95 12.23 5.88
N ALA A 85 -1.26 12.78 4.70
CA ALA A 85 -1.07 14.20 4.39
C ALA A 85 -1.86 15.14 5.33
N ASP A 86 -2.87 14.62 6.02
CA ASP A 86 -3.69 15.30 7.01
C ASP A 86 -3.17 15.16 8.46
N ASP A 87 -2.14 14.35 8.69
CA ASP A 87 -1.60 14.09 10.02
C ASP A 87 -0.77 15.28 10.52
N HIS A 88 -1.08 15.77 11.73
CA HIS A 88 -0.40 16.92 12.34
C HIS A 88 1.08 16.67 12.67
N THR A 89 1.52 15.41 12.67
CA THR A 89 2.89 14.97 12.94
C THR A 89 3.68 14.64 11.67
N ILE A 90 3.09 14.82 10.47
CA ILE A 90 3.78 14.57 9.19
C ILE A 90 5.09 15.37 9.06
N VAL A 91 5.15 16.57 9.66
CA VAL A 91 6.40 17.31 9.89
C VAL A 91 6.62 17.41 11.39
N MET A 92 7.37 16.45 11.94
CA MET A 92 7.58 16.31 13.38
C MET A 92 8.32 17.52 13.95
N LYS A 93 7.81 18.12 15.03
CA LYS A 93 8.46 19.29 15.68
C LYS A 93 9.26 18.93 16.94
N LEU A 94 8.92 17.82 17.58
CA LEU A 94 9.52 17.32 18.81
C LEU A 94 9.58 15.79 18.75
N SER A 95 10.78 15.21 18.83
CA SER A 95 10.96 13.76 18.83
C SER A 95 11.90 13.34 19.96
N ASP A 96 11.47 12.37 20.76
CA ASP A 96 12.20 11.84 21.92
C ASP A 96 12.83 12.93 22.84
N GLY A 97 12.08 14.02 23.07
CA GLY A 97 12.52 15.16 23.88
C GLY A 97 13.42 16.18 23.17
N ALA A 98 13.89 15.89 21.95
CA ALA A 98 14.67 16.82 21.13
C ALA A 98 13.75 17.68 20.26
N ILE A 99 13.91 19.00 20.34
CA ILE A 99 13.22 19.93 19.44
C ILE A 99 13.95 19.96 18.11
N ILE A 100 13.17 19.84 17.03
CA ILE A 100 13.69 19.92 15.66
C ILE A 100 13.55 21.37 15.22
N GLU A 101 14.61 22.16 15.41
CA GLU A 101 14.58 23.62 15.18
C GLU A 101 14.10 24.00 13.78
N GLY A 102 14.56 23.27 12.76
CA GLY A 102 14.13 23.47 11.36
C GLY A 102 12.64 23.20 11.10
N ASN A 103 11.95 22.52 12.02
CA ASN A 103 10.52 22.22 11.91
C ASN A 103 9.66 23.05 12.89
N ARG A 104 10.27 23.68 13.90
CA ARG A 104 9.56 24.43 14.97
C ARG A 104 8.51 25.37 14.40
N HIS A 105 8.87 26.11 13.35
CA HIS A 105 8.04 27.13 12.71
C HIS A 105 7.48 26.69 11.35
N ALA A 106 7.57 25.40 10.99
CA ALA A 106 6.93 24.88 9.79
C ALA A 106 5.42 25.17 9.86
N ASP A 107 4.97 26.06 9.00
CA ASP A 107 3.59 26.47 8.85
C ASP A 107 2.90 25.61 7.79
N ARG A 108 1.63 25.91 7.49
CA ARG A 108 0.87 25.15 6.50
C ARG A 108 1.50 25.18 5.11
N ARG A 109 2.08 26.31 4.69
CA ARG A 109 2.68 26.43 3.35
C ARG A 109 3.93 25.58 3.23
N GLU A 110 4.75 25.59 4.26
CA GLU A 110 5.95 24.75 4.35
C GLU A 110 5.59 23.26 4.32
N ILE A 111 4.58 22.84 5.10
CA ILE A 111 4.09 21.46 5.12
C ILE A 111 3.55 21.07 3.73
N GLU A 112 2.71 21.90 3.11
CA GLU A 112 2.17 21.68 1.76
C GLU A 112 3.30 21.55 0.72
N SER A 113 4.35 22.36 0.81
CA SER A 113 5.52 22.28 -0.06
C SER A 113 6.26 20.96 0.10
N ARG A 114 6.54 20.53 1.34
CA ARG A 114 7.22 19.25 1.58
C ARG A 114 6.37 18.06 1.14
N ILE A 115 5.06 18.15 1.27
CA ILE A 115 4.15 17.13 0.76
C ILE A 115 4.27 17.04 -0.77
N ALA A 116 4.18 18.18 -1.46
CA ALA A 116 4.24 18.21 -2.92
C ALA A 116 5.61 17.75 -3.47
N GLU A 117 6.70 18.09 -2.79
CA GLU A 117 8.06 17.86 -3.27
C GLU A 117 8.61 16.47 -2.90
N PHE A 118 8.23 15.93 -1.73
CA PHE A 118 8.85 14.71 -1.20
C PHE A 118 7.83 13.59 -0.96
N HIS A 119 6.71 13.87 -0.28
CA HIS A 119 5.70 12.88 0.07
C HIS A 119 4.94 12.35 -1.14
N ALA A 120 4.26 13.23 -1.88
CA ALA A 120 3.44 12.83 -3.02
C ALA A 120 4.25 12.09 -4.11
N PRO A 121 5.49 12.49 -4.45
CA PRO A 121 6.28 11.74 -5.43
C PRO A 121 6.70 10.35 -4.95
N TYR A 122 6.96 10.16 -3.64
CA TYR A 122 7.22 8.84 -3.03
C TYR A 122 6.00 7.94 -3.14
N HIS A 123 4.82 8.41 -2.71
CA HIS A 123 3.58 7.63 -2.82
C HIS A 123 3.22 7.31 -4.28
N ALA A 124 3.41 8.27 -5.19
CA ALA A 124 3.23 8.04 -6.61
C ALA A 124 4.20 6.98 -7.19
N ALA A 125 5.39 6.82 -6.60
CA ALA A 125 6.32 5.76 -7.01
C ALA A 125 5.82 4.36 -6.60
N ILE A 126 5.22 4.25 -5.41
CA ILE A 126 4.57 3.01 -4.95
C ILE A 126 3.36 2.69 -5.85
N GLU A 127 2.51 3.68 -6.14
CA GLU A 127 1.36 3.52 -7.04
C GLU A 127 1.79 3.04 -8.43
N ARG A 128 2.85 3.63 -9.01
CA ARG A 128 3.41 3.16 -10.30
C ARG A 128 3.93 1.73 -10.22
N ALA A 129 4.58 1.34 -9.12
CA ALA A 129 5.08 -0.02 -8.94
C ALA A 129 3.95 -1.05 -8.76
N ILE A 130 2.82 -0.66 -8.14
CA ILE A 130 1.59 -1.45 -8.06
C ILE A 130 0.94 -1.57 -9.43
N ALA A 131 0.77 -0.45 -10.14
CA ALA A 131 0.16 -0.41 -11.46
C ALA A 131 0.91 -1.32 -12.44
N ALA A 132 2.24 -1.19 -12.54
CA ALA A 132 3.07 -2.01 -13.43
C ALA A 132 2.89 -3.53 -13.22
N ARG A 133 2.66 -3.98 -11.98
CA ARG A 133 2.34 -5.40 -11.70
C ARG A 133 0.96 -5.77 -12.17
N ARG A 134 -0.04 -4.93 -11.89
CA ARG A 134 -1.43 -5.17 -12.28
C ARG A 134 -1.61 -5.22 -13.80
N GLU A 135 -0.84 -4.43 -14.55
CA GLU A 135 -0.80 -4.46 -16.03
C GLU A 135 -0.36 -5.83 -16.55
N THR A 136 0.56 -6.50 -15.84
CA THR A 136 0.98 -7.88 -16.14
C THR A 136 0.06 -8.96 -15.56
N GLY A 137 -1.09 -8.59 -14.99
CA GLY A 137 -2.04 -9.52 -14.38
C GLY A 137 -1.64 -10.01 -12.98
N ILE A 138 -0.63 -9.40 -12.36
CA ILE A 138 -0.16 -9.74 -11.01
C ILE A 138 -0.95 -8.91 -9.99
N VAL A 139 -1.50 -9.56 -8.96
CA VAL A 139 -1.98 -8.88 -7.75
C VAL A 139 -0.77 -8.71 -6.81
N PRO A 140 -0.26 -7.48 -6.61
CA PRO A 140 0.89 -7.26 -5.75
C PRO A 140 0.62 -7.62 -4.29
N VAL A 141 1.67 -8.07 -3.62
CA VAL A 141 1.75 -8.26 -2.18
C VAL A 141 2.75 -7.26 -1.62
N LEU A 142 2.30 -6.37 -0.75
CA LEU A 142 3.13 -5.30 -0.20
C LEU A 142 3.77 -5.73 1.11
N VAL A 143 5.07 -5.49 1.26
CA VAL A 143 5.79 -5.74 2.51
C VAL A 143 6.58 -4.49 2.86
N SER A 144 6.10 -3.74 3.86
CA SER A 144 6.83 -2.60 4.39
C SER A 144 7.78 -3.06 5.49
N ILE A 145 9.04 -2.61 5.45
CA ILE A 145 10.07 -2.97 6.44
C ILE A 145 10.42 -1.74 7.27
N HIS A 146 10.26 -1.88 8.58
CA HIS A 146 10.54 -0.86 9.58
C HIS A 146 11.45 -1.44 10.67
N SER A 147 11.97 -0.56 11.52
CA SER A 147 12.71 -0.97 12.71
C SER A 147 12.39 -0.10 13.91
N PHE A 148 12.51 -0.68 15.11
CA PHE A 148 12.20 0.04 16.33
C PHE A 148 13.32 -0.05 17.38
N THR A 149 13.46 1.01 18.18
CA THR A 149 14.40 1.05 19.30
C THR A 149 14.09 0.00 20.38
N PRO A 150 15.10 -0.69 20.94
CA PRO A 150 14.88 -1.72 21.96
C PRO A 150 14.39 -1.17 23.30
N VAL A 151 14.60 0.12 23.57
CA VAL A 151 14.18 0.78 24.80
C VAL A 151 13.46 2.08 24.43
N TRP A 152 12.27 2.28 24.97
CA TRP A 152 11.47 3.48 24.76
C TRP A 152 11.05 4.06 26.09
N LYS A 153 11.41 5.32 26.35
CA LYS A 153 11.13 6.00 27.63
C LYS A 153 11.51 5.14 28.85
N ASN A 154 12.70 4.54 28.81
CA ASN A 154 13.25 3.62 29.82
C ASN A 154 12.53 2.27 29.96
N VAL A 155 11.53 1.96 29.12
CA VAL A 155 10.86 0.66 29.08
C VAL A 155 11.48 -0.20 27.97
N ARG A 156 12.02 -1.36 28.35
CA ARG A 156 12.52 -2.34 27.39
C ARG A 156 11.36 -2.96 26.62
N ARG A 157 11.44 -2.96 25.29
CA ARG A 157 10.48 -3.64 24.42
C ARG A 157 10.89 -5.12 24.30
N PRO A 158 10.02 -6.07 24.69
CA PRO A 158 10.38 -7.49 24.72
C PRO A 158 10.44 -8.11 23.32
N TRP A 159 9.66 -7.58 22.38
CA TRP A 159 9.55 -8.10 21.02
C TRP A 159 10.84 -7.92 20.23
N GLU A 160 11.06 -8.81 19.28
CA GLU A 160 12.19 -8.83 18.35
C GLU A 160 11.72 -8.59 16.92
N ILE A 161 10.53 -9.11 16.59
CA ILE A 161 9.81 -8.90 15.35
C ILE A 161 8.39 -8.47 15.70
N GLY A 162 7.87 -7.42 15.06
CA GLY A 162 6.46 -7.03 15.10
C GLY A 162 5.82 -7.26 13.74
N ILE A 163 4.62 -7.82 13.72
CA ILE A 163 3.80 -7.95 12.51
C ILE A 163 2.62 -7.00 12.66
N LEU A 164 2.65 -5.93 11.89
CA LEU A 164 1.69 -4.84 11.93
C LEU A 164 0.75 -4.95 10.74
N TRP A 165 -0.55 -4.88 11.02
CA TRP A 165 -1.62 -5.07 10.05
C TRP A 165 -2.93 -4.48 10.55
N ASP A 166 -3.79 -4.07 9.62
CA ASP A 166 -5.14 -3.57 9.91
C ASP A 166 -6.15 -4.73 9.99
N ARG A 167 -7.01 -4.90 8.99
CA ARG A 167 -8.05 -5.95 8.94
C ARG A 167 -7.70 -7.11 8.03
N ASP A 168 -6.70 -6.95 7.17
CA ASP A 168 -6.27 -7.97 6.22
C ASP A 168 -5.27 -8.94 6.83
N GLY A 169 -5.79 -10.03 7.39
CA GLY A 169 -4.96 -11.06 8.03
C GLY A 169 -4.34 -12.08 7.07
N ARG A 170 -4.51 -11.95 5.74
CA ARG A 170 -4.15 -13.00 4.77
C ARG A 170 -2.67 -13.34 4.76
N LEU A 171 -1.82 -12.31 4.88
CA LEU A 171 -0.37 -12.48 5.00
C LEU A 171 0.09 -12.38 6.46
N ALA A 172 -0.52 -11.49 7.24
CA ALA A 172 -0.11 -11.24 8.63
C ALA A 172 -0.26 -12.47 9.53
N ARG A 173 -1.37 -13.22 9.44
CA ARG A 173 -1.61 -14.39 10.31
C ARG A 173 -0.61 -15.54 10.04
N PRO A 174 -0.34 -15.93 8.77
CA PRO A 174 0.71 -16.90 8.49
C PRO A 174 2.10 -16.43 8.94
N LEU A 175 2.43 -15.14 8.77
CA LEU A 175 3.70 -14.59 9.25
C LEU A 175 3.82 -14.64 10.78
N LEU A 176 2.77 -14.28 11.52
CA LEU A 176 2.73 -14.38 12.98
C LEU A 176 3.00 -15.82 13.42
N ALA A 177 2.30 -16.79 12.82
CA ALA A 177 2.49 -18.21 13.10
C ALA A 177 3.91 -18.68 12.73
N GLY A 178 4.43 -18.21 11.59
CA GLY A 178 5.76 -18.55 11.10
C GLY A 178 6.88 -18.04 12.00
N PHE A 179 6.86 -16.76 12.35
CA PHE A 179 7.87 -16.19 13.26
C PHE A 179 7.82 -16.82 14.65
N ALA A 180 6.63 -17.17 15.17
CA ALA A 180 6.51 -17.87 16.45
C ALA A 180 7.27 -19.21 16.46
N ARG A 181 7.37 -19.91 15.31
CA ARG A 181 8.15 -21.16 15.18
C ARG A 181 9.67 -20.95 15.16
N THR A 182 10.14 -19.75 14.81
CA THR A 182 11.58 -19.45 14.74
C THR A 182 12.23 -19.15 16.10
N GLY A 183 11.42 -19.01 17.16
CA GLY A 183 11.88 -18.64 18.50
C GLY A 183 12.07 -17.13 18.71
N PHE A 184 11.76 -16.28 17.74
CA PHE A 184 11.66 -14.84 17.96
C PHE A 184 10.50 -14.51 18.89
N ARG A 185 10.68 -13.48 19.73
CA ARG A 185 9.55 -12.85 20.43
C ARG A 185 8.77 -11.99 19.46
N THR A 186 7.70 -12.55 18.90
CA THR A 186 6.87 -11.88 17.91
C THR A 186 5.73 -11.09 18.55
N GLY A 187 5.57 -9.84 18.14
CA GLY A 187 4.44 -8.98 18.48
C GLY A 187 3.35 -9.01 17.39
N ASP A 188 2.09 -9.15 17.78
CA ASP A 188 0.93 -8.91 16.92
C ASP A 188 0.46 -7.48 17.15
N ASN A 189 0.68 -6.60 16.17
CA ASN A 189 0.48 -5.16 16.32
C ASN A 189 1.19 -4.58 17.56
N GLU A 190 2.43 -5.01 17.76
CA GLU A 190 3.36 -4.51 18.78
C GLU A 190 4.75 -4.29 18.15
N PRO A 191 5.49 -3.24 18.55
CA PRO A 191 5.19 -2.28 19.63
C PRO A 191 4.22 -1.16 19.23
N TYR A 192 3.72 -1.18 17.99
CA TYR A 192 2.74 -0.23 17.48
C TYR A 192 1.63 -0.98 16.75
N SER A 193 0.46 -0.35 16.65
CA SER A 193 -0.61 -0.84 15.79
C SER A 193 -0.34 -0.47 14.33
N GLY A 194 -0.58 -1.43 13.42
CA GLY A 194 -0.62 -1.21 11.97
C GLY A 194 -2.00 -0.79 11.45
N ALA A 195 -2.99 -0.60 12.33
CA ALA A 195 -4.35 -0.19 11.95
C ALA A 195 -4.52 1.33 11.91
N LEU A 196 -3.53 2.06 11.37
CA LEU A 196 -3.54 3.52 11.31
C LEU A 196 -4.20 3.99 10.02
N GLU A 197 -5.20 4.87 10.12
CA GLU A 197 -5.80 5.49 8.94
C GLU A 197 -4.79 6.41 8.24
N ASN A 198 -4.84 6.39 6.91
CA ASN A 198 -4.03 7.22 6.02
C ASN A 198 -2.50 6.99 6.08
N ASP A 199 -2.02 5.99 6.81
CA ASP A 199 -0.61 5.59 6.74
C ASP A 199 -0.27 4.93 5.38
N CYS A 200 1.01 4.62 5.14
CA CYS A 200 1.47 4.15 3.83
C CYS A 200 0.79 2.83 3.43
N MET A 201 0.67 1.87 4.35
CA MET A 201 0.05 0.57 4.08
C MET A 201 -1.47 0.66 3.99
N TYR A 202 -2.10 1.60 4.70
CA TYR A 202 -3.50 1.93 4.51
C TYR A 202 -3.78 2.41 3.08
N VAL A 203 -3.02 3.41 2.62
CA VAL A 203 -3.22 4.02 1.30
C VAL A 203 -2.97 3.00 0.19
N HIS A 204 -1.86 2.25 0.27
CA HIS A 204 -1.42 1.40 -0.84
C HIS A 204 -1.90 -0.04 -0.74
N GLY A 205 -2.05 -0.59 0.47
CA GLY A 205 -2.53 -1.94 0.72
C GLY A 205 -4.03 -2.00 0.94
N THR A 206 -4.47 -1.48 2.08
CA THR A 206 -5.87 -1.58 2.57
C THR A 206 -6.87 -1.02 1.57
N MET A 207 -6.68 0.23 1.12
CA MET A 207 -7.61 0.91 0.22
C MET A 207 -7.66 0.30 -1.18
N ASN A 208 -6.65 -0.50 -1.55
CA ASN A 208 -6.58 -1.19 -2.83
C ASN A 208 -6.97 -2.67 -2.75
N GLY A 209 -7.31 -3.18 -1.55
CA GLY A 209 -7.63 -4.59 -1.31
C GLY A 209 -6.46 -5.55 -1.55
N LEU A 210 -5.22 -5.04 -1.50
CA LEU A 210 -4.01 -5.81 -1.76
C LEU A 210 -3.52 -6.48 -0.47
N PRO A 211 -3.07 -7.76 -0.52
CA PRO A 211 -2.40 -8.36 0.63
C PRO A 211 -1.18 -7.52 1.00
N HIS A 212 -1.09 -7.15 2.28
CA HIS A 212 -0.01 -6.31 2.76
C HIS A 212 0.34 -6.62 4.21
N VAL A 213 1.54 -6.21 4.61
CA VAL A 213 2.01 -6.28 5.99
C VAL A 213 3.11 -5.25 6.21
N LEU A 214 3.24 -4.79 7.45
CA LEU A 214 4.42 -4.06 7.91
C LEU A 214 5.18 -4.95 8.91
N ILE A 215 6.46 -5.21 8.63
CA ILE A 215 7.35 -5.96 9.52
C ILE A 215 8.23 -4.97 10.27
N GLU A 216 8.08 -4.93 11.59
CA GLU A 216 8.92 -4.18 12.53
C GLU A 216 10.05 -5.08 13.04
N ILE A 217 11.29 -4.61 13.00
CA ILE A 217 12.45 -5.36 13.48
C ILE A 217 13.15 -4.58 14.58
N ARG A 218 13.44 -5.21 15.72
CA ARG A 218 14.18 -4.50 16.79
C ARG A 218 15.58 -4.15 16.29
N GLN A 219 15.92 -2.86 16.29
CA GLN A 219 17.07 -2.34 15.54
C GLN A 219 18.43 -2.89 15.99
N ASP A 220 18.58 -3.33 17.25
CA ASP A 220 19.81 -3.98 17.74
C ASP A 220 20.14 -5.26 16.98
N LEU A 221 19.16 -5.89 16.33
CA LEU A 221 19.31 -7.10 15.55
C LEU A 221 19.76 -6.85 14.10
N ILE A 222 19.73 -5.60 13.64
CA ILE A 222 19.98 -5.21 12.24
C ILE A 222 20.85 -3.94 12.11
N ALA A 223 21.53 -3.53 13.17
CA ALA A 223 22.28 -2.27 13.21
C ALA A 223 23.49 -2.23 12.25
N THR A 224 24.00 -3.38 11.81
CA THR A 224 25.09 -3.46 10.81
C THR A 224 24.61 -4.09 9.50
N PRO A 225 25.27 -3.83 8.37
CA PRO A 225 24.94 -4.47 7.10
C PRO A 225 24.92 -6.01 7.17
N GLU A 226 25.87 -6.61 7.89
CA GLU A 226 25.98 -8.07 8.07
C GLU A 226 24.79 -8.61 8.88
N ALA A 227 24.42 -7.91 9.95
CA ALA A 227 23.27 -8.27 10.79
C ALA A 227 21.95 -8.14 10.01
N ALA A 228 21.79 -7.06 9.22
CA ALA A 228 20.65 -6.87 8.35
C ALA A 228 20.52 -7.96 7.28
N LEU A 229 21.64 -8.37 6.66
CA LEU A 229 21.66 -9.46 5.69
C LEU A 229 21.31 -10.80 6.34
N ALA A 230 21.86 -11.07 7.52
CA ALA A 230 21.54 -12.27 8.30
C ALA A 230 20.07 -12.31 8.72
N MET A 231 19.50 -11.16 9.12
CA MET A 231 18.08 -11.05 9.43
C MET A 231 17.21 -11.30 8.20
N ALA A 232 17.53 -10.70 7.05
CA ALA A 232 16.81 -10.94 5.80
C ALA A 232 16.79 -12.44 5.45
N ALA A 233 17.92 -13.14 5.59
CA ALA A 233 18.00 -14.58 5.38
C ALA A 233 17.13 -15.41 6.34
N ARG A 234 16.84 -14.89 7.55
CA ARG A 234 15.91 -15.52 8.51
C ARG A 234 14.44 -15.20 8.22
N ILE A 235 14.16 -14.05 7.61
CA ILE A 235 12.79 -13.65 7.20
C ILE A 235 12.33 -14.46 5.98
N VAL A 236 13.22 -14.68 5.01
CA VAL A 236 12.92 -15.40 3.76
C VAL A 236 12.11 -16.69 3.95
N PRO A 237 12.55 -17.70 4.73
CA PRO A 237 11.80 -18.95 4.86
C PRO A 237 10.42 -18.74 5.51
N VAL A 238 10.30 -17.79 6.44
CA VAL A 238 9.02 -17.46 7.09
C VAL A 238 8.06 -16.80 6.10
N LEU A 239 8.58 -15.89 5.27
CA LEU A 239 7.79 -15.23 4.24
C LEU A 239 7.38 -16.19 3.11
N ASP A 240 8.25 -17.11 2.70
CA ASP A 240 7.94 -18.12 1.69
C ASP A 240 6.83 -19.08 2.15
N GLU A 241 6.90 -19.54 3.40
CA GLU A 241 5.83 -20.34 4.03
C GLU A 241 4.53 -19.55 4.10
N ALA A 242 4.59 -18.28 4.55
CA ALA A 242 3.41 -17.43 4.66
C ALA A 242 2.74 -17.14 3.32
N LEU A 243 3.53 -16.89 2.27
CA LEU A 243 3.02 -16.71 0.91
C LEU A 243 2.40 -18.00 0.35
N THR A 244 3.00 -19.15 0.67
CA THR A 244 2.45 -20.46 0.29
C THR A 244 1.11 -20.73 0.97
N GLU A 245 1.00 -20.44 2.26
CA GLU A 245 -0.24 -20.61 3.04
C GLU A 245 -1.35 -19.65 2.58
N MET A 246 -1.00 -18.39 2.31
CA MET A 246 -1.92 -17.41 1.73
C MET A 246 -2.44 -17.86 0.36
N GLY A 247 -1.60 -18.57 -0.40
CA GLY A 247 -1.88 -18.99 -1.77
C GLY A 247 -1.83 -17.82 -2.76
N ALA A 248 -2.51 -17.98 -3.90
CA ALA A 248 -2.53 -16.95 -4.94
C ALA A 248 -3.11 -15.63 -4.40
N ALA A 249 -2.36 -14.54 -4.54
CA ALA A 249 -2.80 -13.20 -4.18
C ALA A 249 -4.06 -12.82 -4.97
N LYS A 250 -5.07 -12.30 -4.26
CA LYS A 250 -6.37 -11.86 -4.82
C LYS A 250 -6.71 -10.49 -4.27
N LEU A 251 -7.53 -9.73 -4.98
CA LEU A 251 -8.10 -8.50 -4.43
C LEU A 251 -9.17 -8.87 -3.38
N ALA A 252 -9.09 -8.25 -2.20
CA ALA A 252 -10.13 -8.33 -1.19
C ALA A 252 -10.16 -7.03 -0.38
N PHE A 253 -11.27 -6.30 -0.49
CA PHE A 253 -11.48 -5.05 0.26
C PHE A 253 -11.98 -5.39 1.67
N THR A 254 -11.06 -5.42 2.63
CA THR A 254 -11.34 -5.78 4.03
C THR A 254 -11.78 -4.59 4.89
N ARG A 255 -11.47 -3.37 4.45
CA ARG A 255 -11.92 -2.15 5.11
C ARG A 255 -13.17 -1.61 4.42
N PRO A 256 -14.25 -1.35 5.18
CA PRO A 256 -15.44 -0.72 4.64
C PRO A 256 -15.20 0.71 4.18
N LEU A 257 -16.13 1.28 3.40
CA LEU A 257 -16.09 2.69 3.09
C LEU A 257 -16.21 3.53 4.37
N PRO A 258 -15.47 4.66 4.47
CA PRO A 258 -15.47 5.48 5.67
C PRO A 258 -16.88 6.04 5.93
N ALA A 259 -17.32 5.97 7.18
CA ALA A 259 -18.50 6.70 7.61
C ALA A 259 -18.19 8.21 7.59
N GLY A 260 -19.16 9.03 7.19
CA GLY A 260 -19.02 10.49 7.28
C GLY A 260 -18.70 10.93 8.70
N LYS A 261 -17.96 12.05 8.86
CA LYS A 261 -17.57 12.57 10.19
C LYS A 261 -18.80 12.70 11.11
N GLY A 262 -18.75 12.04 12.27
CA GLY A 262 -19.83 12.06 13.26
C GLY A 262 -20.96 11.05 13.03
N VAL A 263 -20.88 10.22 12.00
CA VAL A 263 -21.84 9.13 11.74
C VAL A 263 -21.30 7.83 12.29
N THR A 264 -22.07 7.17 13.14
CA THR A 264 -21.78 5.79 13.59
C THR A 264 -22.79 4.84 12.96
N MET A 265 -22.30 3.71 12.44
CA MET A 265 -23.14 2.68 11.82
C MET A 265 -22.61 1.32 12.28
N ASP A 266 -23.51 0.41 12.64
CA ASP A 266 -23.14 -0.99 12.81
C ASP A 266 -22.80 -1.62 11.44
N GLU A 267 -22.11 -2.76 11.48
CA GLU A 267 -21.60 -3.41 10.27
C GLU A 267 -22.72 -3.82 9.29
N ARG A 268 -23.84 -4.31 9.82
CA ARG A 268 -24.98 -4.74 9.00
C ARG A 268 -25.61 -3.55 8.30
N THR A 269 -25.82 -2.44 9.01
CA THR A 269 -26.38 -1.21 8.42
C THR A 269 -25.44 -0.66 7.34
N ARG A 270 -24.13 -0.69 7.57
CA ARG A 270 -23.12 -0.27 6.59
C ARG A 270 -23.15 -1.13 5.32
N GLU A 271 -23.13 -2.46 5.45
CA GLU A 271 -23.26 -3.38 4.31
C GLU A 271 -24.55 -3.12 3.51
N GLN A 272 -25.67 -2.86 4.20
CA GLN A 272 -26.93 -2.52 3.54
C GLN A 272 -26.86 -1.22 2.73
N VAL A 273 -26.18 -0.20 3.26
CA VAL A 273 -25.99 1.09 2.58
C VAL A 273 -25.06 0.96 1.38
N GLU A 274 -23.92 0.29 1.52
CA GLU A 274 -22.99 0.03 0.42
C GLU A 274 -23.66 -0.80 -0.70
N ALA A 275 -24.40 -1.85 -0.32
CA ALA A 275 -25.16 -2.65 -1.26
C ALA A 275 -26.29 -1.86 -1.93
N ALA A 276 -26.96 -0.94 -1.21
CA ALA A 276 -27.97 -0.05 -1.79
C ALA A 276 -27.36 0.92 -2.81
N ALA A 277 -26.19 1.49 -2.51
CA ALA A 277 -25.46 2.35 -3.44
C ALA A 277 -25.04 1.57 -4.71
N PHE A 278 -24.52 0.34 -4.56
CA PHE A 278 -24.19 -0.52 -5.70
C PHE A 278 -25.41 -0.84 -6.57
N ARG A 279 -26.54 -1.23 -5.96
CA ARG A 279 -27.80 -1.45 -6.69
C ARG A 279 -28.25 -0.20 -7.45
N ARG A 280 -28.10 0.99 -6.84
CA ARG A 280 -28.43 2.27 -7.50
C ARG A 280 -27.52 2.56 -8.69
N LEU A 281 -26.21 2.29 -8.58
CA LEU A 281 -25.26 2.40 -9.70
C LEU A 281 -25.66 1.47 -10.86
N VAL A 282 -25.95 0.20 -10.57
CA VAL A 282 -26.39 -0.77 -11.58
C VAL A 282 -27.66 -0.29 -12.28
N ALA A 283 -28.68 0.16 -11.52
CA ALA A 283 -29.90 0.72 -12.09
C ALA A 283 -29.62 1.94 -12.99
N HIS A 284 -28.78 2.87 -12.54
CA HIS A 284 -28.40 4.05 -13.31
C HIS A 284 -27.72 3.68 -14.64
N LEU A 285 -26.79 2.71 -14.62
CA LEU A 285 -26.10 2.25 -15.84
C LEU A 285 -27.01 1.48 -16.80
N ARG A 286 -28.11 0.88 -16.33
CA ARG A 286 -29.14 0.28 -17.19
C ARG A 286 -30.01 1.33 -17.89
N GLU A 287 -30.27 2.46 -17.24
CA GLU A 287 -31.00 3.57 -17.88
C GLU A 287 -30.12 4.30 -18.91
N ARG A 288 -28.82 4.43 -18.62
CA ARG A 288 -27.84 5.14 -19.46
C ARG A 288 -27.27 4.31 -20.61
N HIS A 289 -28.12 3.75 -21.45
CA HIS A 289 -27.70 2.97 -22.61
C HIS A 289 -26.93 3.80 -23.66
N ASP A 290 -27.06 5.13 -23.63
CA ASP A 290 -26.25 6.08 -24.39
C ASP A 290 -24.75 5.98 -24.05
N VAL A 291 -24.42 5.63 -22.81
CA VAL A 291 -23.04 5.46 -22.34
C VAL A 291 -22.54 4.06 -22.70
N GLN A 292 -21.72 3.94 -23.75
CA GLN A 292 -21.21 2.65 -24.19
C GLN A 292 -20.09 2.15 -23.27
N ASN A 293 -19.92 0.82 -23.21
CA ASN A 293 -18.84 0.24 -22.39
C ASN A 293 -17.45 0.74 -22.81
N ILE A 294 -17.21 1.00 -24.10
CA ILE A 294 -15.90 1.51 -24.55
C ILE A 294 -15.62 2.92 -24.03
N ASP A 295 -16.65 3.76 -23.91
CA ASP A 295 -16.51 5.10 -23.34
C ASP A 295 -16.17 5.03 -21.85
N LEU A 296 -16.86 4.14 -21.11
CA LEU A 296 -16.56 3.90 -19.70
C LEU A 296 -15.13 3.36 -19.51
N MET A 297 -14.68 2.43 -20.37
CA MET A 297 -13.31 1.92 -20.32
C MET A 297 -12.28 3.02 -20.61
N ASN A 298 -12.51 3.86 -21.62
CA ASN A 298 -11.59 4.94 -22.00
C ASN A 298 -11.52 6.03 -20.93
N LEU A 299 -12.65 6.35 -20.29
CA LEU A 299 -12.73 7.44 -19.32
C LEU A 299 -12.35 7.01 -17.91
N ALA A 300 -12.80 5.83 -17.48
CA ALA A 300 -12.79 5.42 -16.08
C ALA A 300 -12.14 4.05 -15.83
N GLY A 301 -11.68 3.35 -16.87
CA GLY A 301 -10.98 2.06 -16.73
C GLY A 301 -11.85 0.87 -16.31
N PHE A 302 -13.17 1.03 -16.22
CA PHE A 302 -14.11 -0.06 -15.96
C PHE A 302 -15.39 0.11 -16.80
N CYS A 303 -16.20 -0.94 -16.93
CA CYS A 303 -17.50 -0.88 -17.58
C CYS A 303 -18.49 -1.86 -16.94
N ARG A 304 -19.69 -2.02 -17.53
CA ARG A 304 -20.72 -2.95 -17.03
C ARG A 304 -20.23 -4.40 -16.95
N ASN A 305 -19.39 -4.83 -17.89
CA ASN A 305 -18.81 -6.18 -17.85
C ASN A 305 -17.91 -6.36 -16.64
N CYS A 306 -17.11 -5.35 -16.30
CA CYS A 306 -16.25 -5.35 -15.11
C CYS A 306 -17.08 -5.48 -13.84
N LEU A 307 -18.21 -4.76 -13.72
CA LEU A 307 -19.12 -4.93 -12.58
C LEU A 307 -19.66 -6.36 -12.47
N GLY A 308 -19.92 -7.03 -13.59
CA GLY A 308 -20.39 -8.42 -13.59
C GLY A 308 -19.28 -9.38 -13.17
N ASP A 309 -18.06 -9.14 -13.64
CA ASP A 309 -16.89 -9.91 -13.23
C ASP A 309 -16.60 -9.72 -11.72
N TRP A 310 -16.70 -8.50 -11.18
CA TRP A 310 -16.58 -8.22 -9.74
C TRP A 310 -17.69 -8.87 -8.91
N TYR A 311 -18.93 -8.86 -9.40
CA TYR A 311 -20.05 -9.53 -8.72
C TYR A 311 -19.81 -11.04 -8.62
N ARG A 312 -19.34 -11.66 -9.70
CA ARG A 312 -18.96 -13.09 -9.71
C ARG A 312 -17.84 -13.39 -8.71
N GLU A 313 -16.80 -12.57 -8.68
CA GLU A 313 -15.68 -12.72 -7.76
C GLU A 313 -16.11 -12.60 -6.30
N ALA A 314 -16.95 -11.62 -5.98
CA ALA A 314 -17.53 -11.47 -4.65
C ALA A 314 -18.39 -12.70 -4.28
N ALA A 315 -19.25 -13.17 -5.19
CA ALA A 315 -20.07 -14.37 -4.97
C ALA A 315 -19.22 -15.62 -4.69
N ALA A 316 -18.13 -15.81 -5.43
CA ALA A 316 -17.20 -16.92 -5.21
C ALA A 316 -16.56 -16.88 -3.82
N GLY A 317 -16.29 -15.68 -3.27
CA GLY A 317 -15.83 -15.50 -1.88
C GLY A 317 -16.82 -16.00 -0.83
N HIS A 318 -18.11 -16.11 -1.17
CA HIS A 318 -19.17 -16.68 -0.35
C HIS A 318 -19.53 -18.12 -0.74
N GLY A 319 -18.71 -18.79 -1.56
CA GLY A 319 -18.97 -20.16 -2.01
C GLY A 319 -20.08 -20.29 -3.07
N LEU A 320 -20.49 -19.17 -3.68
CA LEU A 320 -21.51 -19.16 -4.73
C LEU A 320 -20.83 -19.12 -6.10
N ALA A 321 -20.99 -20.18 -6.89
CA ALA A 321 -20.51 -20.23 -8.26
C ALA A 321 -21.51 -19.52 -9.20
N LEU A 322 -21.01 -18.59 -10.00
CA LEU A 322 -21.77 -17.91 -11.06
C LEU A 322 -20.98 -17.97 -12.36
N GLU A 323 -21.65 -18.34 -13.45
CA GLU A 323 -21.05 -18.27 -14.76
C GLU A 323 -20.91 -16.81 -15.22
N LYS A 324 -19.99 -16.57 -16.16
CA LYS A 324 -19.65 -15.23 -16.63
C LYS A 324 -20.86 -14.47 -17.19
N ASP A 325 -21.68 -15.13 -17.99
CA ASP A 325 -22.85 -14.49 -18.59
C ASP A 325 -24.00 -14.33 -17.60
N GLU A 326 -24.13 -15.20 -16.60
CA GLU A 326 -25.11 -15.06 -15.51
C GLU A 326 -24.81 -13.82 -14.66
N ALA A 327 -23.55 -13.65 -14.26
CA ALA A 327 -23.14 -12.49 -13.48
C ALA A 327 -23.31 -11.18 -14.27
N ARG A 328 -23.08 -11.21 -15.58
CA ARG A 328 -23.34 -10.06 -16.46
C ARG A 328 -24.83 -9.79 -16.63
N GLU A 329 -25.65 -10.82 -16.77
CA GLU A 329 -27.11 -10.70 -16.82
C GLU A 329 -27.64 -10.01 -15.54
N ILE A 330 -27.09 -10.33 -14.37
CA ILE A 330 -27.40 -9.61 -13.12
C ILE A 330 -27.08 -8.12 -13.22
N ILE A 331 -26.02 -7.71 -13.92
CA ILE A 331 -25.70 -6.27 -14.10
C ILE A 331 -26.56 -5.62 -15.20
N TYR A 332 -26.73 -6.28 -16.34
CA TYR A 332 -27.47 -5.74 -17.48
C TYR A 332 -29.00 -5.75 -17.27
N GLY A 333 -29.52 -6.63 -16.42
CA GLY A 333 -30.96 -6.85 -16.24
C GLY A 333 -31.61 -7.64 -17.39
N MET A 334 -30.81 -8.14 -18.32
CA MET A 334 -31.17 -9.02 -19.42
C MET A 334 -29.91 -9.72 -19.93
N LYS A 335 -30.07 -10.73 -20.80
CA LYS A 335 -28.93 -11.44 -21.39
C LYS A 335 -28.00 -10.47 -22.13
N PRO A 336 -26.66 -10.58 -21.99
CA PRO A 336 -25.72 -9.69 -22.67
C PRO A 336 -25.90 -9.65 -24.20
N ALA A 337 -26.28 -10.77 -24.81
CA ALA A 337 -26.58 -10.85 -26.24
C ALA A 337 -27.78 -9.97 -26.64
N GLU A 338 -28.83 -9.93 -25.81
CA GLU A 338 -30.02 -9.10 -26.03
C GLU A 338 -29.69 -7.61 -25.85
N TRP A 339 -28.91 -7.28 -24.81
CA TRP A 339 -28.43 -5.91 -24.60
C TRP A 339 -27.61 -5.41 -25.81
N LYS A 340 -26.71 -6.26 -26.31
CA LYS A 340 -25.88 -5.95 -27.48
C LYS A 340 -26.74 -5.67 -28.71
N ALA A 341 -27.75 -6.50 -28.97
CA ALA A 341 -28.66 -6.33 -30.10
C ALA A 341 -29.50 -5.05 -30.02
N ARG A 342 -29.92 -4.65 -28.81
CA ARG A 342 -30.83 -3.50 -28.60
C ARG A 342 -30.11 -2.16 -28.48
N TYR A 343 -28.95 -2.12 -27.82
CA TYR A 343 -28.38 -0.88 -27.32
C TYR A 343 -26.89 -0.66 -27.65
N GLN A 344 -26.16 -1.71 -28.02
CA GLN A 344 -24.73 -1.56 -28.29
C GLN A 344 -24.50 -1.04 -29.71
N LYS A 345 -23.78 0.08 -29.82
CA LYS A 345 -23.36 0.67 -31.09
C LYS A 345 -21.96 0.17 -31.45
N GLU A 346 -21.64 0.20 -32.74
CA GLU A 346 -20.26 -0.03 -33.16
C GLU A 346 -19.37 1.12 -32.67
N ALA A 347 -18.20 0.78 -32.13
CA ALA A 347 -17.22 1.76 -31.70
C ALA A 347 -16.59 2.47 -32.90
N SER A 348 -16.45 3.79 -32.82
CA SER A 348 -15.77 4.61 -33.81
C SER A 348 -14.25 4.30 -33.85
N ALA A 349 -13.58 4.74 -34.92
CA ALA A 349 -12.14 4.60 -35.04
C ALA A 349 -11.40 5.31 -33.90
N GLU A 350 -11.89 6.49 -33.49
CA GLU A 350 -11.35 7.29 -32.40
C GLU A 350 -11.52 6.58 -31.06
N GLN A 351 -12.70 6.00 -30.78
CA GLN A 351 -12.93 5.23 -29.55
C GLN A 351 -12.04 4.00 -29.47
N LYS A 352 -11.85 3.29 -30.60
CA LYS A 352 -10.94 2.12 -30.70
C LYS A 352 -9.48 2.55 -30.50
N ALA A 353 -9.06 3.68 -31.08
CA ALA A 353 -7.73 4.23 -30.91
C ALA A 353 -7.46 4.68 -29.46
N ALA A 354 -8.41 5.38 -28.84
CA ALA A 354 -8.34 5.78 -27.45
C ALA A 354 -8.28 4.55 -26.52
N PHE A 355 -9.05 3.50 -26.79
CA PHE A 355 -8.99 2.26 -26.04
C PHE A 355 -7.64 1.54 -26.19
N ALA A 356 -7.07 1.53 -27.40
CA ALA A 356 -5.74 0.97 -27.64
C ALA A 356 -4.64 1.80 -26.95
N ALA A 357 -4.78 3.12 -26.92
CA ALA A 357 -3.86 4.03 -26.22
C ALA A 357 -3.97 3.87 -24.71
N ALA A 358 -5.19 3.85 -24.15
CA ALA A 358 -5.45 3.59 -22.74
C ALA A 358 -4.92 2.21 -22.32
N LYS A 359 -5.07 1.19 -23.18
CA LYS A 359 -4.39 -0.09 -22.97
C LYS A 359 -2.87 0.04 -22.94
N LYS A 360 -2.23 0.90 -23.75
CA LYS A 360 -0.76 1.09 -23.75
C LYS A 360 -0.24 1.90 -22.56
N THR A 361 -1.07 2.74 -21.94
CA THR A 361 -0.78 3.36 -20.64
C THR A 361 -1.12 2.44 -19.46
N HIS A 362 -1.71 1.28 -19.75
CA HIS A 362 -2.10 0.23 -18.82
C HIS A 362 -1.56 -1.17 -19.26
N ASN A 363 -0.46 -1.22 -20.02
CA ASN A 363 0.19 -2.44 -20.53
C ASN A 363 1.71 -2.34 -20.42
#